data_AF-A0A382ENX2-F1
#
_entry.id   AF-A0A382ENX2-F1
#
_cell.length_a   1.000
_cell.length_b   1.000
_cell.length_c   1.000
_cell.angle_alpha   90.00
_cell.angle_beta   90.00
_cell.angle_gamma   90.00
#
_symmetry.space_group_name_H-M   'P 1'
#
loop_
_entity.id
_entity.type
_entity.pdbx_description
1 polymer ?
#
loop_
_entity_poly.entity_id
_entity_poly.type
_entity_poly.pdbx_seq_one_letter_code
_entity_poly.pdbx_strand_id
1 'polypeptide(L)'
;VNCVFVSKPIPPFLTPEFLNRSRRLSIICDVSCDPSGDLNPLPVYNSCTTFADPLQRIAEGDPPLDLIAIDHLPSLLPKESSDDFSSQLLPYLPRLNAPDEGVWAATRHKYEQTLQEL
;
A
#
# COMPACT_ATOMS: atom_id res chain seq x y z
N VAL A 1 9.00 8.85 3.91
CA VAL A 1 8.30 7.96 2.96
C VAL A 1 8.39 6.55 3.50
N ASN A 2 7.28 5.89 3.76
CA ASN A 2 7.21 4.48 4.13
C ASN A 2 6.89 3.64 2.89
N CYS A 3 7.65 2.57 2.67
CA CYS A 3 7.44 1.59 1.60
C CYS A 3 7.58 0.15 2.13
N VAL A 4 7.39 -0.04 3.44
CA VAL A 4 7.57 -1.33 4.10
C VAL A 4 6.22 -2.04 4.22
N PHE A 5 6.13 -3.22 3.60
CA PHE A 5 5.06 -4.17 3.90
C PHE A 5 5.41 -4.98 5.16
N VAL A 6 4.48 -4.99 6.11
CA VAL A 6 4.65 -5.65 7.41
C VAL A 6 3.79 -6.91 7.44
N SER A 7 4.43 -8.08 7.57
CA SER A 7 3.73 -9.38 7.59
C SER A 7 3.62 -10.02 8.98
N LYS A 8 4.15 -9.36 10.01
CA LYS A 8 4.14 -9.78 11.42
C LYS A 8 4.15 -8.54 12.32
N PRO A 9 3.62 -8.59 13.55
CA PRO A 9 3.64 -7.44 14.45
C PRO A 9 5.06 -6.91 14.67
N ILE A 10 5.24 -5.60 14.50
CA ILE A 10 6.47 -4.88 14.81
C ILE A 10 6.15 -3.66 15.67
N PRO A 11 7.12 -3.12 16.44
CA PRO A 11 6.96 -1.83 17.08
C PRO A 11 6.65 -0.74 16.03
N PRO A 12 5.70 0.18 16.31
CA PRO A 12 5.35 1.25 15.38
C PRO A 12 6.53 2.18 15.14
N PHE A 13 6.68 2.67 13.90
CA PHE A 13 7.72 3.63 13.53
C PHE A 13 7.45 5.01 14.13
N LEU A 14 6.16 5.37 14.24
CA LEU A 14 5.68 6.60 14.86
C LEU A 14 4.48 6.27 15.74
N THR A 15 4.44 6.89 16.91
CA THR A 15 3.30 6.83 17.83
C THR A 15 2.66 8.22 17.96
N PRO A 16 1.39 8.32 18.38
CA PRO A 16 0.73 9.61 18.61
C PRO A 16 1.51 10.55 19.53
N GLU A 17 2.28 10.01 20.49
CA GLU A 17 3.10 10.82 21.41
C GLU A 17 4.24 11.55 20.70
N PHE A 18 4.72 11.06 19.55
CA PHE A 18 5.74 11.76 18.76
C PHE A 18 5.20 13.02 18.08
N LEU A 19 3.89 13.07 17.81
CA LEU A 19 3.26 14.17 17.10
C LEU A 19 3.34 15.50 17.88
N ASN A 20 3.40 15.41 19.22
CA ASN A 20 3.44 16.54 20.15
C ASN A 20 4.86 17.01 20.50
N ARG A 21 5.91 16.38 19.97
CA ARG A 21 7.31 16.75 20.26
C ARG A 21 7.79 17.84 19.30
N SER A 22 8.85 18.54 19.69
CA SER A 22 9.60 19.37 18.74
C SER A 22 10.14 18.47 17.62
N ARG A 23 9.68 18.71 16.40
CA ARG A 23 9.92 17.85 15.24
C ARG A 23 10.30 18.69 14.03
N ARG A 24 11.15 18.11 13.18
CA ARG A 24 11.40 18.61 11.81
C ARG A 24 10.53 17.89 10.77
N LEU A 25 9.94 16.76 11.14
CA LEU A 25 9.08 15.97 10.26
C LEU A 25 7.83 16.79 9.94
N SER A 26 7.57 17.05 8.67
CA SER A 26 6.44 17.86 8.19
C SER A 26 5.52 17.13 7.20
N ILE A 27 6.00 16.07 6.54
CA ILE A 27 5.20 15.26 5.62
C ILE A 27 5.51 13.78 5.81
N ILE A 28 4.48 12.96 5.91
CA ILE A 28 4.54 11.50 5.78
C ILE A 28 3.91 11.14 4.44
N CYS A 29 4.58 10.27 3.69
CA CYS A 29 3.98 9.58 2.55
C CYS A 29 4.07 8.09 2.85
N ASP A 30 2.93 7.45 3.07
CA ASP A 30 2.81 6.04 3.36
C ASP A 30 2.33 5.30 2.11
N VAL A 31 3.27 4.72 1.36
CA VAL A 31 3.01 3.97 0.13
C VAL A 31 2.41 2.60 0.45
N SER A 32 2.67 2.09 1.65
CA SER A 32 2.20 0.79 2.13
C SER A 32 0.97 0.93 3.04
N CYS A 33 0.17 1.98 2.82
CA CYS A 33 -0.92 2.34 3.73
C CYS A 33 -1.95 1.22 3.88
N ASP A 34 -2.26 0.90 5.13
CA ASP A 34 -3.33 -0.02 5.53
C ASP A 34 -3.97 0.51 6.83
N PRO A 35 -4.87 1.50 6.74
CA PRO A 35 -5.46 2.13 7.93
C PRO A 35 -6.32 1.17 8.76
N SER A 36 -6.80 0.08 8.16
CA SER A 36 -7.59 -0.96 8.82
C SER A 36 -6.76 -2.12 9.37
N GLY A 37 -5.48 -2.20 9.01
CA GLY A 37 -4.63 -3.34 9.33
C GLY A 37 -4.11 -3.33 10.75
N ASP A 38 -4.26 -4.46 11.46
CA ASP A 38 -3.66 -4.70 12.78
C ASP A 38 -2.12 -4.62 12.77
N LEU A 39 -1.52 -4.68 11.57
CA LEU A 39 -0.08 -4.64 11.34
C LEU A 39 0.43 -3.28 10.86
N ASN A 40 -0.40 -2.23 10.88
CA ASN A 40 -0.01 -0.90 10.43
C ASN A 40 1.16 -0.34 11.27
N PRO A 41 2.34 -0.10 10.68
CA PRO A 41 3.50 0.42 11.40
C PRO A 41 3.40 1.92 11.71
N LEU A 42 2.38 2.60 11.20
CA LEU A 42 2.10 4.03 11.37
C LEU A 42 0.68 4.27 11.92
N PRO A 43 0.38 3.86 13.17
CA PRO A 43 -0.94 3.99 13.79
C PRO A 43 -1.25 5.44 14.23
N VAL A 44 -1.24 6.37 13.27
CA VAL A 44 -1.44 7.82 13.47
C VAL A 44 -2.53 8.39 12.56
N TYR A 45 -3.20 7.52 11.78
CA TYR A 45 -4.31 7.87 10.87
C TYR A 45 -5.27 6.68 10.73
N ASN A 46 -6.47 6.93 10.21
CA ASN A 46 -7.57 5.95 10.18
C ASN A 46 -8.27 5.82 8.81
N SER A 47 -7.82 6.54 7.79
CA SER A 47 -8.39 6.47 6.44
C SER A 47 -7.34 6.79 5.38
N CYS A 48 -7.51 6.23 4.19
CA CYS A 48 -6.70 6.57 3.04
C CYS A 48 -7.07 7.97 2.53
N THR A 49 -6.08 8.73 2.08
CA THR A 49 -6.29 9.96 1.31
C THR A 49 -6.62 9.62 -0.15
N THR A 50 -7.09 10.60 -0.92
CA THR A 50 -7.43 10.40 -2.34
C THR A 50 -6.67 11.39 -3.23
N PHE A 51 -6.70 11.25 -4.56
CA PHE A 51 -6.13 12.29 -5.42
C PHE A 51 -6.87 13.63 -5.32
N ALA A 52 -8.17 13.62 -5.02
CA ALA A 52 -8.97 14.85 -4.86
C ALA A 52 -8.67 15.54 -3.53
N ASP A 53 -8.37 14.77 -2.49
CA ASP A 53 -7.95 15.24 -1.17
C ASP A 53 -6.70 14.47 -0.72
N PRO A 54 -5.50 14.87 -1.22
CA PRO A 54 -4.28 14.08 -1.10
C PRO A 54 -3.53 14.28 0.22
N LEU A 55 -3.95 15.25 1.03
CA LEU A 55 -3.27 15.62 2.26
C LEU A 55 -4.24 15.54 3.43
N GLN A 56 -3.92 14.69 4.41
CA GLN A 56 -4.56 14.70 5.71
C GLN A 56 -3.65 15.39 6.71
N ARG A 57 -4.12 16.46 7.36
CA ARG A 57 -3.45 17.06 8.52
C ARG A 57 -3.49 16.10 9.69
N ILE A 58 -2.33 15.65 10.18
CA ILE A 58 -2.22 14.72 11.32
C ILE A 58 -1.67 15.37 12.59
N ALA A 59 -0.96 16.50 12.48
CA ALA A 59 -0.60 17.32 13.64
C ALA A 59 -0.46 18.79 13.29
N GLU A 60 -0.96 19.66 14.16
CA GLU A 60 -0.73 21.10 14.07
C GLU A 60 0.68 21.48 14.58
N GLY A 61 1.04 22.76 14.45
CA GLY A 61 2.28 23.33 14.97
C GLY A 61 3.16 23.98 13.90
N ASP A 62 4.41 24.26 14.25
CA ASP A 62 5.42 24.83 13.37
C ASP A 62 6.67 23.92 13.31
N PRO A 63 6.84 23.11 12.25
CA PRO A 63 5.95 22.99 11.08
C PRO A 63 4.69 22.14 11.37
N PRO A 64 3.60 22.26 10.59
CA PRO A 64 2.51 21.28 10.62
C PRO A 64 3.00 19.91 10.12
N LEU A 65 2.22 18.86 10.35
CA LEU A 65 2.48 17.53 9.82
C LEU A 65 1.29 17.05 8.98
N ASP A 66 1.57 16.79 7.70
CA ASP A 66 0.60 16.27 6.74
C ASP A 66 0.94 14.84 6.33
N LEU A 67 -0.07 14.08 5.92
CA LEU A 67 0.01 12.69 5.49
C LEU A 67 -0.54 12.53 4.07
N ILE A 68 0.18 11.74 3.26
CA ILE A 68 -0.30 11.14 2.01
C ILE A 68 -0.39 9.62 2.23
N ALA A 69 -1.57 9.06 2.07
CA ALA A 69 -1.87 7.63 2.19
C ALA A 69 -2.86 7.20 1.08
N ILE A 70 -2.47 7.42 -0.18
CA ILE A 70 -3.25 7.00 -1.36
C ILE A 70 -2.90 5.53 -1.66
N ASP A 71 -3.89 4.65 -1.71
CA ASP A 71 -3.69 3.19 -1.87
C ASP A 71 -3.47 2.74 -3.33
N HIS A 72 -3.68 3.63 -4.31
CA HIS A 72 -3.53 3.37 -5.74
C HIS A 72 -2.58 4.36 -6.44
N LEU A 73 -1.48 4.71 -5.75
CA LEU A 73 -0.43 5.63 -6.24
C LEU A 73 0.09 5.35 -7.67
N PRO A 74 0.21 4.11 -8.18
CA PRO A 74 0.60 3.88 -9.57
C PRO A 74 -0.31 4.59 -10.59
N SER A 75 -1.58 4.83 -10.22
CA SER A 75 -2.53 5.55 -11.07
C SER A 75 -2.18 7.02 -11.30
N LEU A 76 -1.21 7.58 -10.55
CA LEU A 76 -0.68 8.93 -10.77
C LEU A 76 0.13 9.02 -12.08
N LEU A 77 0.77 7.92 -12.48
CA LEU A 77 1.48 7.76 -13.75
C LEU A 77 0.90 6.54 -14.48
N PRO A 78 -0.34 6.67 -15.00
CA PRO A 78 -1.11 5.51 -15.46
C PRO A 78 -0.50 4.86 -16.69
N LYS A 79 0.14 5.64 -17.57
CA LYS A 79 0.81 5.12 -18.76
C LYS A 79 2.02 4.29 -18.37
N GLU A 80 2.93 4.87 -17.60
CA GLU A 80 4.20 4.26 -17.21
C GLU A 80 3.96 3.01 -16.36
N SER A 81 3.02 3.08 -15.41
CA SER A 81 2.65 1.94 -14.57
C SER A 81 2.01 0.81 -15.38
N SER A 82 1.18 1.14 -16.38
CA SER A 82 0.58 0.14 -17.26
C SER A 82 1.61 -0.50 -18.18
N ASP A 83 2.52 0.29 -18.75
CA ASP A 83 3.59 -0.20 -19.62
C ASP A 83 4.54 -1.13 -18.82
N ASP A 84 4.94 -0.75 -17.61
CA ASP A 84 5.79 -1.56 -16.72
C ASP A 84 5.11 -2.87 -16.31
N PHE A 85 3.88 -2.80 -15.78
CA PHE A 85 3.11 -3.99 -15.40
C PHE A 85 2.86 -4.94 -16.58
N SER A 86 2.47 -4.39 -17.74
CA SER A 86 2.21 -5.19 -18.95
C SER A 86 3.47 -5.88 -19.44
N SER A 87 4.64 -5.23 -19.35
CA SER A 87 5.91 -5.84 -19.74
C SER A 87 6.28 -7.06 -18.90
N GLN A 88 5.95 -7.02 -17.61
CA GLN A 88 6.18 -8.13 -16.65
C GLN A 88 5.13 -9.24 -16.81
N LEU A 89 3.89 -8.89 -17.17
CA LEU A 89 2.82 -9.86 -17.40
C LEU A 89 2.94 -10.59 -18.75
N LEU A 90 3.42 -9.91 -19.79
CA LEU A 90 3.46 -10.39 -21.17
C LEU A 90 4.06 -11.81 -21.35
N PRO A 91 5.15 -12.21 -20.67
CA PRO A 91 5.71 -13.56 -20.79
C PRO A 91 4.75 -14.69 -20.40
N TYR A 92 3.73 -14.40 -19.58
CA TYR A 92 2.79 -15.40 -19.07
C TYR A 92 1.53 -15.54 -19.94
N LEU A 93 1.16 -14.49 -20.67
CA LEU A 93 -0.07 -14.47 -21.49
C LEU A 93 -0.13 -15.58 -22.56
N PRO A 94 0.94 -15.92 -23.31
CA PRO A 94 0.89 -17.00 -24.29
C PRO A 94 0.56 -18.38 -23.70
N ARG A 95 0.74 -18.56 -22.38
CA ARG A 95 0.47 -19.83 -21.69
C ARG A 95 -0.97 -19.96 -21.18
N LEU A 96 -1.83 -18.97 -21.42
CA LEU A 96 -3.25 -19.03 -21.03
C LEU A 96 -3.98 -20.27 -21.56
N ASN A 97 -3.56 -20.77 -22.71
CA ASN A 97 -4.17 -21.92 -23.38
C ASN A 97 -3.82 -23.26 -22.68
N ALA A 98 -2.87 -23.24 -21.73
CA ALA A 98 -2.46 -24.37 -20.92
C ALA A 98 -2.71 -24.02 -19.43
N PRO A 99 -3.98 -23.89 -19.01
CA PRO A 99 -4.34 -23.40 -17.68
C PRO A 99 -3.92 -24.35 -16.54
N ASP A 100 -3.65 -25.62 -16.88
CA ASP A 100 -3.20 -26.64 -15.93
C ASP A 100 -1.66 -26.71 -15.82
N GLU A 101 -0.94 -25.73 -16.38
CA GLU A 101 0.52 -25.62 -16.31
C GLU A 101 1.02 -24.31 -15.69
N GLY A 102 2.19 -24.38 -15.04
CA GLY A 102 2.96 -23.20 -14.61
C GLY A 102 2.20 -22.25 -13.69
N VAL A 103 2.33 -20.94 -13.96
CA VAL A 103 1.72 -19.89 -13.11
C VAL A 103 0.19 -19.96 -13.11
N TRP A 104 -0.44 -20.36 -14.22
CA TRP A 104 -1.89 -20.41 -14.35
C TRP A 104 -2.49 -21.54 -13.50
N ALA A 105 -1.83 -22.71 -13.45
CA ALA A 105 -2.21 -23.79 -12.53
C ALA A 105 -2.09 -23.36 -11.06
N ALA A 106 -1.00 -22.67 -10.70
CA ALA A 106 -0.82 -22.16 -9.34
C ALA A 106 -1.92 -21.15 -8.96
N THR A 107 -2.27 -20.24 -9.88
CA THR A 107 -3.38 -19.28 -9.70
C THR A 107 -4.72 -20.00 -9.51
N ARG A 108 -5.03 -21.00 -10.37
CA ARG A 108 -6.25 -21.81 -10.26
C ARG A 108 -6.33 -22.55 -8.93
N HIS A 109 -5.23 -23.19 -8.52
CA HIS A 109 -5.17 -23.91 -7.25
C HIS A 109 -5.43 -22.98 -6.07
N LYS A 110 -4.83 -21.78 -6.07
CA LYS A 110 -5.07 -20.79 -5.01
C LYS A 110 -6.52 -20.33 -4.97
N TYR A 111 -7.14 -20.11 -6.13
CA TYR A 111 -8.56 -19.77 -6.23
C TYR A 111 -9.45 -20.88 -5.66
N GLU A 112 -9.23 -22.14 -6.06
CA GLU A 112 -9.99 -23.30 -5.58
C GLU A 112 -9.81 -23.52 -4.07
N GLN A 113 -8.61 -23.32 -3.53
CA GLN A 113 -8.36 -23.39 -2.10
C GLN A 113 -9.19 -22.34 -1.34
N THR A 114 -9.17 -21.08 -1.79
CA THR A 114 -9.91 -20.00 -1.13
C THR A 114 -11.43 -20.20 -1.22
N LEU A 115 -11.95 -20.83 -2.28
CA LEU A 115 -13.38 -21.20 -2.35
C LEU A 115 -13.79 -22.23 -1.29
N GLN A 116 -12.89 -23.10 -0.85
CA GLN A 116 -13.19 -24.09 0.20
C GLN A 116 -13.17 -23.49 1.61
N GLU A 117 -12.59 -22.30 1.76
CA GLU A 117 -12.48 -21.56 3.02
C GLU A 117 -13.68 -20.62 3.27
N LEU A 118 -14.58 -20.47 2.29
CA LEU A 118 -15.84 -19.70 2.36
C LEU A 118 -16.99 -20.55 2.91
#